data_AF-A0A5A7NTE2-F1
#
_entry.id   AF-A0A5A7NTE2-F1
#
_cell.length_a   1.000
_cell.length_b   1.000
_cell.length_c   1.000
_cell.angle_alpha   90.00
_cell.angle_beta   90.00
_cell.angle_gamma   90.00
#
_symmetry.space_group_name_H-M   'P 1'
#
loop_
_entity.id
_entity.type
_entity.pdbx_description
1 polymer ?
#
loop_
_entity_poly.entity_id
_entity_poly.type
_entity_poly.pdbx_seq_one_letter_code
_entity_poly.pdbx_strand_id
1 'polypeptide(L)' 'MNPDTPLPILADTTGLSRGYRFRWSLQYLGFSIFGPADQRVENSPKERLKWERARRVLRAYEQAGKQAPAEVVETANRW' A
#
# COMPACT_ATOMS: atom_id res chain seq x y z
N MET A 1 2.86 13.67 12.10
CA MET A 1 2.18 13.25 10.85
C MET A 1 0.73 12.94 11.18
N ASN A 2 -0.24 13.49 10.44
CA ASN A 2 -1.67 13.37 10.79
C ASN A 2 -2.20 11.97 10.44
N PRO A 3 -2.87 11.24 11.36
CA PRO A 3 -3.44 9.92 11.08
C PRO A 3 -4.61 9.99 10.07
N ASP A 4 -5.21 11.17 9.89
CA ASP A 4 -6.38 11.38 9.03
C ASP A 4 -6.04 11.54 7.53
N THR A 5 -4.75 11.63 7.16
CA THR A 5 -4.37 11.71 5.74
C THR A 5 -4.31 10.31 5.13
N PRO A 6 -4.98 10.02 4.01
CA PRO A 6 -4.86 8.71 3.36
C PRO A 6 -3.42 8.44 2.90
N LEU A 7 -2.99 7.18 2.93
CA LEU A 7 -1.73 6.73 2.35
C LEU A 7 -1.74 6.94 0.82
N PRO A 8 -0.58 7.25 0.22
CA PRO A 8 -0.47 7.29 -1.23
C PRO A 8 -0.58 5.88 -1.83
N ILE A 9 -1.06 5.81 -3.07
CA ILE A 9 -0.89 4.60 -3.88
C ILE A 9 0.49 4.68 -4.51
N LEU A 10 1.43 3.90 -3.99
CA LEU A 10 2.82 3.89 -4.50
C LEU A 10 2.86 3.61 -6.01
N ALA A 11 3.63 4.33 -6.80
CA ALA A 11 3.82 3.96 -8.21
C ALA A 11 4.80 2.78 -8.35
N ASP A 12 5.69 2.62 -7.38
CA ASP A 12 6.75 1.60 -7.39
C ASP A 12 6.17 0.16 -7.38
N THR A 13 6.74 -0.69 -8.24
CA THR A 13 6.34 -2.08 -8.41
C THR A 13 7.50 -3.06 -8.23
N THR A 14 8.61 -2.60 -7.67
CA THR A 14 9.81 -3.42 -7.41
C THR A 14 9.45 -4.67 -6.61
N GLY A 15 9.84 -5.83 -7.14
CA GLY A 15 9.55 -7.15 -6.56
C GLY A 15 8.08 -7.59 -6.58
N LEU A 16 7.18 -6.80 -7.18
CA LEU A 16 5.77 -7.18 -7.30
C LEU A 16 5.52 -7.95 -8.61
N SER A 17 4.98 -9.16 -8.50
CA SER A 17 4.58 -9.94 -9.67
C SER A 17 3.38 -9.33 -10.39
N ARG A 18 3.24 -9.58 -11.70
CA ARG A 18 2.07 -9.14 -12.49
C ARG A 18 0.75 -9.66 -11.89
N GLY A 19 0.73 -10.92 -11.43
CA GLY A 19 -0.44 -11.51 -10.77
C GLY A 19 -0.79 -10.82 -9.46
N TYR A 20 0.20 -10.47 -8.64
CA TYR A 20 -0.02 -9.68 -7.43
C TYR A 20 -0.64 -8.32 -7.77
N ARG A 21 -0.08 -7.59 -8.76
CA ARG A 21 -0.56 -6.27 -9.18
C ARG A 21 -2.00 -6.31 -9.67
N PHE A 22 -2.36 -7.32 -10.46
CA PHE A 22 -3.73 -7.51 -10.94
C PHE A 22 -4.69 -7.76 -9.78
N ARG A 23 -4.39 -8.73 -8.91
CA ARG A 23 -5.21 -9.04 -7.73
C ARG A 23 -5.32 -7.86 -6.76
N TRP A 24 -4.26 -7.09 -6.59
CA TRP A 24 -4.25 -5.87 -5.77
C TRP A 24 -5.22 -4.83 -6.34
N SER A 25 -5.18 -4.62 -7.65
CA SER A 25 -6.06 -3.67 -8.34
C SER A 25 -7.53 -4.07 -8.23
N LEU A 26 -7.84 -5.37 -8.35
CA LEU A 26 -9.21 -5.88 -8.13
C LEU A 26 -9.70 -5.66 -6.70
N GLN A 27 -8.88 -5.93 -5.69
CA GLN A 27 -9.24 -5.68 -4.29
C GLN A 27 -9.47 -4.19 -4.03
N TYR A 28 -8.57 -3.33 -4.53
CA TYR A 28 -8.69 -1.89 -4.38
C TYR A 28 -9.98 -1.35 -5.03
N LEU A 29 -10.31 -1.85 -6.23
CA LEU A 29 -11.54 -1.51 -6.93
C LEU A 29 -12.77 -2.03 -6.18
N GLY A 30 -12.73 -3.27 -5.69
CA GLY A 30 -13.80 -3.86 -4.88
C GLY A 30 -14.09 -3.04 -3.62
N PHE A 31 -13.06 -2.65 -2.87
CA PHE A 31 -13.23 -1.74 -1.73
C PHE A 31 -13.67 -0.33 -2.12
N SER A 32 -13.46 0.08 -3.37
CA SER A 32 -13.90 1.39 -3.86
C SER A 32 -15.36 1.42 -4.26
N ILE A 33 -15.89 0.31 -4.77
CA ILE A 33 -17.30 0.18 -5.17
C ILE A 33 -18.17 -0.25 -3.98
N PHE A 34 -17.66 -1.16 -3.14
CA PHE A 34 -18.42 -1.81 -2.07
C PHE A 34 -17.93 -1.46 -0.66
N GLY A 35 -16.98 -0.52 -0.52
CA GLY A 35 -16.49 -0.10 0.80
C GLY A 35 -17.54 0.70 1.57
N PRO A 36 -17.67 0.51 2.90
CA PRO A 36 -18.56 1.33 3.71
C PRO A 36 -18.12 2.80 3.61
N ALA A 37 -19.08 3.68 3.34
CA ALA A 37 -18.84 5.11 3.12
C ALA A 37 -18.28 5.85 4.34
N ASP A 38 -18.32 5.22 5.53
CA ASP A 38 -18.10 5.86 6.83
C ASP A 38 -17.07 5.11 7.69
N GLN A 39 -15.95 4.70 7.09
CA GLN A 39 -14.80 4.18 7.86
C GLN A 39 -13.72 5.25 7.99
N ARG A 40 -13.39 5.59 9.24
CA ARG A 40 -12.19 6.36 9.58
C ARG A 40 -10.98 5.76 8.89
N VAL A 41 -10.05 6.61 8.46
CA VAL A 41 -8.84 6.24 7.68
C VAL A 41 -8.06 5.09 8.34
N GLU A 42 -7.96 5.12 9.67
CA GLU A 42 -7.37 4.06 10.52
C GLU A 42 -7.97 2.66 10.33
N ASN A 43 -9.26 2.55 10.01
CA ASN A 43 -9.97 1.27 9.89
C ASN A 43 -10.31 0.92 8.44
N SER A 44 -9.80 1.68 7.47
CA SER A 44 -10.12 1.46 6.06
C SER A 44 -9.34 0.28 5.48
N PRO A 45 -10.03 -0.73 4.90
CA PRO A 45 -9.39 -1.84 4.19
C PRO A 45 -8.47 -1.36 3.05
N LYS A 46 -8.76 -0.19 2.45
CA LYS A 46 -7.94 0.40 1.39
C LYS A 46 -6.58 0.84 1.91
N GLU A 47 -6.54 1.44 3.10
CA GLU A 47 -5.31 1.94 3.71
C GLU A 47 -4.41 0.77 4.11
N ARG A 48 -4.99 -0.27 4.71
CA ARG A 48 -4.27 -1.52 4.95
C ARG A 48 -3.70 -2.12 3.67
N LEU A 49 -4.47 -2.13 2.58
CA LEU A 49 -4.03 -2.65 1.28
C LEU A 49 -2.87 -1.84 0.67
N LYS A 50 -2.84 -0.52 0.85
CA LYS A 50 -1.73 0.36 0.44
C LYS A 50 -0.48 0.11 1.29
N TRP A 51 -0.63 0.01 2.62
CA TRP A 51 0.45 -0.32 3.54
C TRP A 51 1.08 -1.69 3.24
N GLU A 52 0.26 -2.73 3.02
CA GLU A 52 0.75 -4.08 2.69
C GLU A 52 1.57 -4.07 1.40
N ARG A 53 1.15 -3.26 0.42
CA ARG A 53 1.91 -3.07 -0.82
C ARG A 53 3.26 -2.40 -0.55
N ALA A 54 3.29 -1.35 0.28
CA ALA A 54 4.54 -0.68 0.67
C ALA A 54 5.51 -1.64 1.36
N ARG A 55 5.04 -2.46 2.30
CA ARG A 55 5.85 -3.48 2.97
C ARG A 55 6.43 -4.51 2.01
N ARG A 56 5.68 -4.92 0.98
CA ARG A 56 6.19 -5.86 -0.04
C ARG A 56 7.27 -5.23 -0.90
N VAL A 57 7.07 -3.99 -1.34
CA VAL A 57 8.08 -3.24 -2.12
C VAL A 57 9.34 -3.05 -1.26
N LEU A 58 9.19 -2.59 -0.01
CA LEU A 58 10.31 -2.42 0.92
C LEU A 58 11.12 -3.72 1.08
N ARG A 59 10.46 -4.85 1.33
CA ARG A 59 11.11 -6.16 1.42
C ARG A 59 11.87 -6.53 0.14
N ALA A 60 11.34 -6.19 -1.03
CA ALA A 60 12.04 -6.47 -2.28
C ALA A 60 13.33 -5.63 -2.42
N TYR A 61 13.32 -4.38 -1.96
CA TYR A 61 14.53 -3.56 -1.89
C TYR A 61 15.54 -4.10 -0.89
N GLU A 62 15.08 -4.50 0.31
CA GLU A 62 15.91 -5.13 1.35
C GLU A 62 16.58 -6.40 0.82
N GLN A 63 15.83 -7.27 0.14
CA GLN A 63 16.35 -8.49 -0.48
C GLN A 63 17.34 -8.21 -1.62
N ALA A 64 17.16 -7.12 -2.35
CA ALA A 64 18.08 -6.69 -3.39
C ALA A 64 19.32 -5.96 -2.84
N GLY A 65 19.40 -5.72 -1.52
CA GLY A 65 20.46 -4.90 -0.90
C GLY A 65 20.44 -3.44 -1.36
N LYS A 66 19.28 -2.93 -1.79
CA LYS A 66 19.11 -1.57 -2.32
C LYS A 66 18.33 -0.70 -1.35
N GLN A 67 18.63 0.59 -1.36
CA GLN A 67 17.84 1.58 -0.61
C GLN A 67 16.47 1.78 -1.27
N ALA A 68 15.40 1.60 -0.51
CA ALA A 68 14.05 1.89 -0.97
C ALA A 68 13.78 3.41 -1.02
N PRO A 69 12.91 3.87 -1.94
CA PRO A 69 12.47 5.26 -1.98
C PRO A 69 11.84 5.72 -0.65
N ALA A 70 12.01 6.99 -0.29
CA ALA A 70 11.53 7.54 0.97
C ALA A 70 10.02 7.33 1.18
N GLU A 71 9.21 7.52 0.13
CA GLU A 71 7.76 7.32 0.16
C GLU A 71 7.38 5.87 0.51
N VAL A 72 8.13 4.88 0.02
CA VAL A 72 7.90 3.46 0.33
C VAL A 72 8.18 3.20 1.81
N VAL A 73 9.30 3.72 2.32
CA VAL A 73 9.70 3.56 3.71
C VAL A 73 8.69 4.24 4.65
N GLU A 74 8.30 5.47 4.35
CA GLU A 74 7.32 6.24 5.12
C GLU A 74 5.95 5.55 5.14
N THR A 75 5.44 5.13 3.98
CA THR A 75 4.18 4.41 3.85
C THR A 75 4.22 3.09 4.62
N ALA A 76 5.33 2.35 4.56
CA ALA A 76 5.50 1.07 5.25
C ALA A 76 5.62 1.19 6.78
N ASN A 77 6.04 2.35 7.29
CA ASN A 77 6.22 2.61 8.73
C ASN A 77 5.00 3.28 9.39
N ARG A 78 3.92 3.53 8.64
CA ARG A 78 2.76 4.31 9.11
C ARG A 78 1.64 3.48 9.77
N TRP A 79 1.81 2.16 9.90
CA TRP A 79 0.79 1.25 10.44
C TRP A 79 1.20 0.70 11.80
#